data_AF-A0A1D2QRF6-F1
#
_entry.id   AF-A0A1D2QRF6-F1
#
_cell.length_a   1.000
_cell.length_b   1.000
_cell.length_c   1.000
_cell.angle_alpha   90.00
_cell.angle_beta   90.00
_cell.angle_gamma   90.00
#
_symmetry.space_group_name_H-M   'P 1'
#
loop_
_entity.id
_entity.type
_entity.pdbx_description
1 polymer ?
#
loop_
_entity_poly.entity_id
_entity_poly.type
_entity_poly.pdbx_seq_one_letter_code
_entity_poly.pdbx_strand_id
1 'polypeptide(L)'
;MDAITAIATDHGLDVLNSALKNTATQYQLIGAEAHDATDDQLAVFYSAEIETSYYDDNGVLTFVIELPVAEDFNRYLYAVQITDTSDQVVISAPTPKIALATGVGGMLTLKTAVTGEAGEVIFKASDYITESEMTDTWLPPIHAAINGRLTQAQADTLYVPLQNQRNKNFIINGNFDRWVRGDSQVNSGYSSDDRWENSHSTSAKTHSKQAFALGQTNVPNNPKYYSRTEVISAAIASSYVAKEQKIEGVHNFSGETLTVSFWAKADSNKSIATEFVQIFGTGGAHSSGVGSIGVTTHELTAEWQKFTFTANIPSIEGKTLGTDNNSALSLMFWFDAGSNFDPRTNALGHQSGTFDIAQVQVEKGSVATEFEFRTEQQEEKLCEYYCFKPNFNSVHGCRLVNSTTSAASTVAQIALTGLQMPRMRTTPVMLGIPPSAITLHGESGGTVTTLTSLPAFLNRYNATMTCLYNSADITNVTQMRFSHLPYLDAEL
;
A
#
# COMPACT_ATOMS: atom_id res chain seq x y z
N MET A 1 39.23 -16.21 6.97
CA MET A 1 38.56 -16.97 5.89
C MET A 1 39.25 -16.54 4.62
N ASP A 2 40.06 -17.42 4.03
CA ASP A 2 40.72 -17.12 2.76
C ASP A 2 39.63 -16.98 1.68
N ALA A 3 39.58 -15.81 1.04
CA ALA A 3 38.56 -15.52 0.04
C ALA A 3 38.81 -16.41 -1.19
N ILE A 4 37.77 -17.12 -1.64
CA ILE A 4 37.80 -17.81 -2.92
C ILE A 4 38.00 -16.75 -3.99
N THR A 5 39.17 -16.77 -4.64
CA THR A 5 39.51 -15.82 -5.69
C THR A 5 38.98 -16.35 -7.00
N ALA A 6 38.01 -15.65 -7.57
CA ALA A 6 37.44 -16.02 -8.85
C ALA A 6 38.27 -15.41 -9.99
N ILE A 7 38.45 -16.16 -11.07
CA ILE A 7 39.23 -15.75 -12.24
C ILE A 7 38.27 -15.57 -13.41
N ALA A 8 38.23 -14.38 -14.00
CA ALA A 8 37.48 -14.13 -15.23
C ALA A 8 38.17 -14.80 -16.43
N THR A 9 37.38 -15.35 -17.35
CA THR A 9 37.90 -15.85 -18.64
C THR A 9 38.15 -14.69 -19.61
N ASP A 10 38.87 -14.90 -20.72
CA ASP A 10 39.07 -13.85 -21.73
C ASP A 10 37.73 -13.37 -22.32
N HIS A 11 36.80 -14.29 -22.61
CA HIS A 11 35.41 -13.98 -22.98
C HIS A 11 34.68 -13.24 -21.85
N GLY A 12 34.89 -13.70 -20.61
CA GLY A 12 34.33 -13.10 -19.42
C GLY A 12 34.73 -11.64 -19.27
N LEU A 13 35.99 -11.26 -19.50
CA LEU A 13 36.42 -9.87 -19.44
C LEU A 13 35.67 -8.97 -20.43
N ASP A 14 35.41 -9.45 -21.65
CA ASP A 14 34.63 -8.70 -22.65
C ASP A 14 33.16 -8.55 -22.24
N VAL A 15 32.54 -9.62 -21.71
CA VAL A 15 31.16 -9.62 -21.21
C VAL A 15 31.01 -8.71 -19.98
N LEU A 16 31.92 -8.85 -19.01
CA LEU A 16 31.92 -8.10 -17.75
C LEU A 16 32.13 -6.59 -17.98
N ASN A 17 32.86 -6.21 -19.04
CA ASN A 17 33.13 -4.80 -19.36
C ASN A 17 32.09 -4.14 -20.29
N SER A 18 31.18 -4.89 -20.93
CA SER A 18 30.30 -4.34 -21.99
C SER A 18 28.79 -4.53 -21.78
N ALA A 19 28.35 -5.71 -21.31
CA ALA A 19 26.92 -6.08 -21.29
C ALA A 19 26.51 -6.86 -20.02
N LEU A 20 27.29 -6.71 -18.94
CA LEU A 20 27.16 -7.39 -17.64
C LEU A 20 25.70 -7.61 -17.20
N LYS A 21 24.90 -6.53 -17.27
CA LYS A 21 23.52 -6.46 -16.77
C LYS A 21 22.58 -7.53 -17.33
N ASN A 22 22.80 -8.00 -18.55
CA ASN A 22 21.83 -8.85 -19.27
C ASN A 22 22.37 -10.23 -19.62
N THR A 23 23.64 -10.51 -19.30
CA THR A 23 24.33 -11.69 -19.84
C THR A 23 24.75 -12.64 -18.73
N ALA A 24 25.47 -12.18 -17.69
CA ALA A 24 25.96 -13.06 -16.62
C ALA A 24 24.94 -13.25 -15.48
N THR A 25 23.85 -13.99 -15.72
CA THR A 25 22.73 -14.15 -14.78
C THR A 25 22.63 -15.53 -14.14
N GLN A 26 23.47 -16.49 -14.55
CA GLN A 26 23.40 -17.88 -14.08
C GLN A 26 24.73 -18.34 -13.49
N TYR A 27 24.66 -19.29 -12.56
CA TYR A 27 25.82 -19.99 -12.04
C TYR A 27 25.68 -21.50 -12.21
N GLN A 28 26.82 -22.18 -12.27
CA GLN A 28 26.94 -23.62 -12.43
C GLN A 28 27.87 -24.20 -11.37
N LEU A 29 27.49 -25.35 -10.81
CA LEU A 29 28.32 -26.12 -9.88
C LEU A 29 29.03 -27.25 -10.63
N ILE A 30 30.37 -27.26 -10.53
CA ILE A 30 31.24 -28.22 -11.20
C ILE A 30 31.76 -29.22 -10.17
N GLY A 31 31.65 -30.50 -10.47
CA GLY A 31 32.08 -31.53 -9.54
C GLY A 31 32.08 -32.95 -10.09
N ALA A 32 32.42 -33.88 -9.21
CA ALA A 32 32.48 -35.31 -9.48
C ALA A 32 32.09 -36.13 -8.24
N GLU A 33 31.77 -37.41 -8.42
CA GLU A 33 31.38 -38.31 -7.33
C GLU A 33 32.55 -38.64 -6.40
N ALA A 34 33.79 -38.54 -6.89
CA ALA A 34 35.01 -38.79 -6.13
C ALA A 34 35.74 -37.49 -5.76
N HIS A 35 36.32 -37.45 -4.55
CA HIS A 35 37.12 -36.33 -4.05
C HIS A 35 38.53 -36.24 -4.66
N ASP A 36 38.96 -37.24 -5.41
CA ASP A 36 40.26 -37.35 -6.09
C ASP A 36 40.13 -37.47 -7.62
N ALA A 37 38.96 -37.10 -8.15
CA ALA A 37 38.69 -37.08 -9.59
C ALA A 37 39.68 -36.16 -10.34
N THR A 38 40.06 -36.58 -11.54
CA THR A 38 40.86 -35.79 -12.48
C THR A 38 39.98 -34.79 -13.24
N ASP A 39 40.58 -33.74 -13.81
CA ASP A 39 39.84 -32.63 -14.45
C ASP A 39 38.90 -33.09 -15.58
N ASP A 40 39.24 -34.17 -16.29
CA ASP A 40 38.43 -34.78 -17.35
C ASP A 40 37.18 -35.53 -16.84
N GLN A 41 37.09 -35.76 -15.53
CA GLN A 41 35.94 -36.39 -14.88
C GLN A 41 34.97 -35.36 -14.26
N LEU A 42 35.30 -34.08 -14.29
CA LEU A 42 34.46 -33.01 -13.74
C LEU A 42 33.32 -32.67 -14.71
N ALA A 43 32.12 -32.50 -14.17
CA ALA A 43 30.95 -32.10 -14.95
C ALA A 43 30.08 -31.09 -14.19
N VAL A 44 29.31 -30.30 -14.94
CA VAL A 44 28.21 -29.49 -14.39
C VAL A 44 27.17 -30.45 -13.83
N PHE A 45 26.83 -30.31 -12.55
CA PHE A 45 25.79 -31.11 -11.92
C PHE A 45 24.60 -30.29 -11.41
N TYR A 46 24.72 -28.96 -11.39
CA TYR A 46 23.64 -28.06 -11.00
C TYR A 46 23.83 -26.69 -11.66
N SER A 47 22.72 -26.06 -12.02
CA SER A 47 22.69 -24.70 -12.56
C SER A 47 21.48 -23.95 -11.99
N ALA A 48 21.67 -22.69 -11.61
CA ALA A 48 20.59 -21.81 -11.17
C ALA A 48 20.89 -20.34 -11.46
N GLU A 49 19.91 -19.48 -11.20
CA GLU A 49 20.06 -18.03 -11.33
C GLU A 49 20.85 -17.45 -10.14
N ILE A 50 21.61 -16.39 -10.42
CA ILE A 50 22.36 -15.66 -9.41
C ILE A 50 21.39 -14.79 -8.59
N GLU A 51 21.53 -14.82 -7.27
CA GLU A 51 20.65 -14.06 -6.37
C GLU A 51 20.91 -12.56 -6.45
N THR A 52 22.18 -12.14 -6.40
CA THR A 52 22.57 -10.72 -6.45
C THR A 52 23.98 -10.53 -7.00
N SER A 53 24.22 -9.44 -7.72
CA SER A 53 25.57 -9.00 -8.12
C SER A 53 25.75 -7.49 -7.92
N TYR A 54 26.90 -7.07 -7.39
CA TYR A 54 27.18 -5.67 -7.06
C TYR A 54 28.69 -5.39 -7.00
N TYR A 55 29.09 -4.13 -7.09
CA TYR A 55 30.46 -3.72 -6.75
C TYR A 55 30.56 -3.41 -5.26
N ASP A 56 31.53 -4.01 -4.56
CA ASP A 56 31.75 -3.74 -3.13
C ASP A 56 32.46 -2.40 -2.87
N ASP A 57 32.62 -2.03 -1.60
CA ASP A 57 33.25 -0.76 -1.18
C ASP A 57 34.70 -0.59 -1.68
N ASN A 58 35.34 -1.68 -2.11
CA ASN A 58 36.68 -1.68 -2.68
C ASN A 58 36.67 -1.68 -4.23
N GLY A 59 35.50 -1.52 -4.85
CA GLY A 59 35.31 -1.56 -6.29
C GLY A 59 35.42 -2.97 -6.90
N VAL A 60 35.27 -4.03 -6.11
CA VAL A 60 35.38 -5.41 -6.57
C VAL A 60 34.01 -5.96 -6.93
N LEU A 61 33.87 -6.50 -8.13
CA LEU A 61 32.63 -7.12 -8.57
C LEU A 61 32.37 -8.40 -7.75
N THR A 62 31.22 -8.43 -7.10
CA THR A 62 30.81 -9.43 -6.12
C THR A 62 29.50 -10.08 -6.56
N PHE A 63 29.47 -11.40 -6.56
CA PHE A 63 28.30 -12.22 -6.84
C PHE A 63 27.90 -12.98 -5.57
N VAL A 64 26.61 -12.99 -5.28
CA VAL A 64 26.01 -13.75 -4.19
C VAL A 64 25.13 -14.82 -4.82
N ILE A 65 25.41 -16.07 -4.49
CA ILE A 65 24.67 -17.23 -4.95
C ILE A 65 24.21 -18.07 -3.75
N GLU A 66 23.06 -18.71 -3.90
CA GLU A 66 22.51 -19.59 -2.87
C GLU A 66 22.74 -21.06 -3.28
N LEU A 67 23.59 -21.77 -2.54
CA LEU A 67 23.77 -23.21 -2.69
C LEU A 67 22.57 -23.94 -2.08
N PRO A 68 21.89 -24.84 -2.82
CA PRO A 68 20.66 -25.46 -2.36
C PRO A 68 20.93 -26.39 -1.17
N VAL A 69 20.33 -26.05 -0.02
CA VAL A 69 20.51 -26.78 1.25
C VAL A 69 19.69 -28.08 1.29
N ALA A 70 18.59 -28.14 0.53
CA ALA A 70 17.65 -29.25 0.58
C ALA A 70 18.02 -30.42 -0.34
N GLU A 71 18.99 -30.25 -1.24
CA GLU A 71 19.39 -31.26 -2.22
C GLU A 71 20.61 -32.05 -1.72
N ASP A 72 20.63 -33.36 -1.99
CA ASP A 72 21.84 -34.18 -1.87
C ASP A 72 22.39 -34.46 -3.26
N PHE A 73 23.53 -33.86 -3.58
CA PHE A 73 24.13 -34.03 -4.90
C PHE A 73 24.93 -35.32 -5.02
N ASN A 74 25.26 -36.01 -3.91
CA ASN A 74 26.19 -37.15 -3.88
C ASN A 74 27.50 -36.88 -4.65
N ARG A 75 27.92 -35.61 -4.70
CA ARG A 75 29.08 -35.13 -5.47
C ARG A 75 29.88 -34.13 -4.64
N TYR A 76 31.18 -34.10 -4.91
CA TYR A 76 32.09 -33.09 -4.39
C TYR A 76 32.09 -31.89 -5.35
N LEU A 77 31.90 -30.70 -4.81
CA LEU A 77 32.06 -29.42 -5.50
C LEU A 77 33.54 -29.10 -5.67
N TYR A 78 33.98 -28.86 -6.90
CA TYR A 78 35.35 -28.50 -7.25
C TYR A 78 35.48 -27.04 -7.68
N ALA A 79 34.45 -26.50 -8.33
CA ALA A 79 34.42 -25.12 -8.75
C ALA A 79 32.99 -24.62 -8.89
N VAL A 80 32.84 -23.30 -8.79
CA VAL A 80 31.64 -22.59 -9.19
C VAL A 80 31.96 -21.74 -10.40
N GLN A 81 31.10 -21.79 -11.40
CA GLN A 81 31.23 -21.00 -12.62
C GLN A 81 30.05 -20.04 -12.73
N ILE A 82 30.29 -18.83 -13.25
CA ILE A 82 29.25 -17.91 -13.68
C ILE A 82 29.21 -17.95 -15.19
N THR A 83 28.02 -18.09 -15.76
CA THR A 83 27.83 -18.22 -17.21
C THR A 83 27.00 -17.07 -17.76
N ASP A 84 27.19 -16.80 -19.05
CA ASP A 84 26.33 -15.88 -19.78
C ASP A 84 25.03 -16.55 -20.27
N THR A 85 24.16 -15.80 -20.94
CA THR A 85 22.89 -16.30 -21.52
C THR A 85 23.07 -17.32 -22.66
N SER A 86 24.30 -17.56 -23.10
CA SER A 86 24.67 -18.60 -24.08
C SER A 86 25.41 -19.77 -23.42
N ASP A 87 25.33 -19.90 -22.08
CA ASP A 87 26.04 -20.90 -21.26
C ASP A 87 27.58 -20.84 -21.36
N GLN A 88 28.15 -19.73 -21.84
CA GLN A 88 29.61 -19.56 -21.87
C GLN A 88 30.15 -19.11 -20.52
N VAL A 89 31.25 -19.71 -20.07
CA VAL A 89 31.85 -19.41 -18.77
C VAL A 89 32.48 -18.01 -18.77
N VAL A 90 31.94 -17.14 -17.93
CA VAL A 90 32.39 -15.76 -17.70
C VAL A 90 33.41 -15.72 -16.57
N ILE A 91 33.13 -16.42 -15.47
CA ILE A 91 34.01 -16.48 -14.28
C ILE A 91 34.10 -17.93 -13.81
N SER A 92 35.29 -18.34 -13.39
CA SER A 92 35.53 -19.62 -12.73
C SER A 92 36.18 -19.41 -11.37
N ALA A 93 35.57 -20.00 -10.34
CA ALA A 93 36.02 -19.92 -8.97
C ALA A 93 36.28 -21.34 -8.43
N PRO A 94 37.55 -21.78 -8.32
CA PRO A 94 37.86 -23.07 -7.73
C PRO A 94 37.51 -23.07 -6.24
N THR A 95 36.82 -24.11 -5.78
CA THR A 95 36.44 -24.26 -4.38
C THR A 95 37.30 -25.32 -3.70
N PRO A 96 37.44 -25.29 -2.37
CA PRO A 96 37.78 -26.51 -1.65
C PRO A 96 36.82 -27.64 -2.03
N LYS A 97 37.32 -28.87 -2.08
CA LYS A 97 36.50 -30.03 -2.44
C LYS A 97 35.51 -30.34 -1.31
N ILE A 98 34.26 -29.94 -1.49
CA ILE A 98 33.22 -30.01 -0.46
C ILE A 98 32.09 -30.90 -0.95
N ALA A 99 31.68 -31.89 -0.15
CA ALA A 99 30.48 -32.66 -0.43
C ALA A 99 29.24 -31.85 -0.03
N LEU A 100 28.35 -31.60 -0.99
CA LEU A 100 27.07 -30.92 -0.76
C LEU A 100 25.96 -31.95 -0.52
N ALA A 101 25.94 -32.51 0.69
CA ALA A 101 24.89 -33.40 1.16
C ALA A 101 23.68 -32.61 1.69
N THR A 102 22.53 -33.27 1.87
CA THR A 102 21.34 -32.60 2.44
C THR A 102 21.68 -31.91 3.78
N GLY A 103 21.32 -30.63 3.89
CA GLY A 103 21.60 -29.79 5.04
C GLY A 103 22.91 -29.00 4.95
N VAL A 104 23.73 -29.22 3.90
CA VAL A 104 24.98 -28.50 3.64
C VAL A 104 24.81 -27.62 2.39
N GLY A 105 24.51 -26.34 2.62
CA GLY A 105 24.36 -25.31 1.57
C GLY A 105 24.33 -23.90 2.17
N GLY A 106 23.69 -22.95 1.49
CA GLY A 106 23.54 -21.56 1.94
C GLY A 106 24.27 -20.56 1.04
N MET A 107 24.45 -19.35 1.55
CA MET A 107 25.00 -18.24 0.77
C MET A 107 26.50 -18.38 0.52
N LEU A 108 26.90 -18.33 -0.75
CA LEU A 108 28.29 -18.25 -1.18
C LEU A 108 28.54 -16.92 -1.90
N THR A 109 29.58 -16.20 -1.48
CA THR A 109 30.01 -14.94 -2.09
C THR A 109 31.24 -15.17 -2.94
N LEU A 110 31.17 -14.81 -4.22
CA LEU A 110 32.28 -14.87 -5.18
C LEU A 110 32.73 -13.46 -5.52
N LYS A 111 34.03 -13.18 -5.41
CA LYS A 111 34.61 -11.88 -5.76
C LYS A 111 35.54 -12.04 -6.95
N THR A 112 35.36 -11.20 -7.96
CA THR A 112 36.19 -11.18 -9.18
C THR A 112 36.79 -9.79 -9.40
N ALA A 113 38.06 -9.74 -9.78
CA ALA A 113 38.73 -8.50 -10.13
C ALA A 113 38.44 -8.17 -11.60
N VAL A 114 37.79 -7.05 -11.87
CA VAL A 114 37.56 -6.49 -13.21
C VAL A 114 38.12 -5.07 -13.28
N THR A 115 38.60 -4.66 -14.45
CA THR A 115 39.13 -3.30 -14.68
C THR A 115 38.01 -2.34 -15.06
N GLY A 116 37.59 -1.45 -14.16
CA GLY A 116 36.58 -0.40 -14.40
C GLY A 116 36.50 0.60 -13.24
N GLU A 117 35.90 1.79 -13.44
CA GLU A 117 35.66 2.74 -12.35
C GLU A 117 34.36 2.41 -11.59
N ALA A 118 34.41 2.47 -10.26
CA ALA A 118 33.28 2.17 -9.38
C ALA A 118 32.17 3.24 -9.51
N GLY A 119 31.18 2.98 -10.37
CA GLY A 119 29.85 3.55 -10.22
C GLY A 119 29.09 2.73 -9.18
N GLU A 120 28.48 3.37 -8.19
CA GLU A 120 27.64 2.70 -7.20
C GLU A 120 26.45 2.06 -7.92
N VAL A 121 26.50 0.73 -8.08
CA VAL A 121 25.39 -0.03 -8.66
C VAL A 121 25.08 -1.23 -7.78
N ILE A 122 23.99 -1.10 -7.02
CA ILE A 122 23.35 -2.18 -6.29
C ILE A 122 22.26 -2.75 -7.21
N PHE A 123 22.49 -3.90 -7.82
CA PHE A 123 21.44 -4.63 -8.53
C PHE A 123 20.78 -5.59 -7.56
N LYS A 124 19.59 -5.23 -7.08
CA LYS A 124 18.77 -6.09 -6.23
C LYS A 124 17.72 -6.79 -7.09
N ALA A 125 17.75 -8.12 -7.15
CA ALA A 125 16.68 -8.92 -7.76
C ALA A 125 15.59 -9.35 -6.75
N SER A 126 15.67 -8.87 -5.51
CA SER A 126 14.81 -9.25 -4.40
C SER A 126 14.08 -8.06 -3.79
N ASP A 127 12.79 -8.23 -3.50
CA ASP A 127 11.94 -7.23 -2.86
C ASP A 127 12.19 -7.08 -1.33
N TYR A 128 13.15 -7.82 -0.75
CA TYR A 128 13.34 -7.91 0.72
C TYR A 128 14.74 -7.45 1.19
N ILE A 129 14.82 -6.84 2.38
CA ILE A 129 16.07 -6.35 3.01
C ILE A 129 16.83 -7.55 3.62
N THR A 130 18.15 -7.63 3.39
CA THR A 130 18.98 -8.69 3.95
C THR A 130 19.34 -8.42 5.43
N GLU A 131 19.71 -9.46 6.17
CA GLU A 131 20.06 -9.34 7.60
C GLU A 131 21.30 -8.44 7.84
N SER A 132 22.29 -8.48 6.95
CA SER A 132 23.45 -7.56 7.00
C SER A 132 23.06 -6.12 6.72
N GLU A 133 22.21 -5.89 5.72
CA GLU A 133 21.72 -4.54 5.40
C GLU A 133 20.91 -3.96 6.58
N MET A 134 20.08 -4.78 7.22
CA MET A 134 19.37 -4.41 8.45
C MET A 134 20.35 -4.04 9.57
N THR A 135 21.37 -4.86 9.81
CA THR A 135 22.26 -4.72 10.97
C THR A 135 23.29 -3.60 10.83
N ASP A 136 23.83 -3.41 9.62
CA ASP A 136 24.96 -2.51 9.36
C ASP A 136 24.54 -1.15 8.80
N THR A 137 23.38 -1.07 8.15
CA THR A 137 22.90 0.16 7.51
C THR A 137 21.70 0.76 8.26
N TRP A 138 20.72 -0.06 8.62
CA TRP A 138 19.46 0.43 9.20
C TRP A 138 19.46 0.54 10.72
N LEU A 139 20.08 -0.40 11.44
CA LEU A 139 20.15 -0.38 12.91
C LEU A 139 21.09 0.68 13.51
N PRO A 140 22.27 1.02 12.95
CA PRO A 140 23.22 1.91 13.62
C PRO A 140 22.71 3.35 13.84
N PRO A 141 21.97 3.99 12.91
CA PRO A 141 21.34 5.29 13.17
C PRO A 141 20.30 5.24 14.28
N ILE A 142 19.55 4.12 14.36
CA ILE A 142 18.53 3.89 15.40
C ILE A 142 19.21 3.72 16.76
N HIS A 143 20.28 2.92 16.83
CA HIS A 143 21.10 2.77 18.03
C HIS A 143 21.78 4.08 18.44
N ALA A 144 22.22 4.90 17.49
CA ALA A 144 22.83 6.21 17.78
C ALA A 144 21.80 7.23 18.30
N ALA A 145 20.57 7.20 17.80
CA ALA A 145 19.45 8.03 18.25
C ALA A 145 18.97 7.64 19.67
N ILE A 146 18.86 6.34 19.96
CA ILE A 146 18.48 5.83 21.28
C ILE A 146 19.56 6.17 22.33
N ASN A 147 20.84 6.20 21.94
CA ASN A 147 21.96 6.50 22.83
C ASN A 147 22.33 8.01 22.89
N GLY A 148 21.51 8.91 22.31
CA GLY A 148 21.64 10.36 22.48
C GLY A 148 22.90 11.01 21.87
N ARG A 149 23.48 10.40 20.81
CA ARG A 149 24.75 10.86 20.20
C ARG A 149 24.61 11.73 18.95
N LEU A 150 23.40 12.09 18.55
CA LEU A 150 23.14 13.03 17.45
C LEU A 150 22.44 14.27 18.00
N THR A 151 22.88 15.46 17.59
CA THR A 151 22.13 16.70 17.87
C THR A 151 20.89 16.76 16.98
N GLN A 152 19.83 17.45 17.43
CA GLN A 152 18.58 17.61 16.67
C GLN A 152 18.83 18.11 15.23
N ALA A 153 19.74 19.07 15.05
CA ALA A 153 20.10 19.59 13.73
C ALA A 153 20.78 18.56 12.82
N GLN A 154 21.61 17.66 13.36
CA GLN A 154 22.26 16.59 12.59
C GLN A 154 21.28 15.47 12.23
N ALA A 155 20.34 15.16 13.13
CA ALA A 155 19.22 14.27 12.85
C ALA A 155 18.33 14.85 11.74
N ASP A 156 18.03 16.15 11.80
CA ASP A 156 17.21 16.86 10.79
C ASP A 156 17.89 16.85 9.41
N THR A 157 19.21 17.04 9.34
CA THR A 157 19.97 17.06 8.07
C THR A 157 20.03 15.69 7.37
N LEU A 158 20.12 14.59 8.13
CA LEU A 158 19.99 13.22 7.60
C LEU A 158 18.52 12.86 7.29
N TYR A 159 17.56 13.53 7.91
CA TYR A 159 16.13 13.35 7.67
C TYR A 159 15.63 14.10 6.42
N VAL A 160 16.31 15.14 5.93
CA VAL A 160 15.83 15.95 4.78
C VAL A 160 15.58 15.13 3.51
N PRO A 161 16.46 14.19 3.09
CA PRO A 161 16.18 13.35 1.91
C PRO A 161 15.01 12.40 2.15
N LEU A 162 14.83 11.91 3.38
CA LEU A 162 13.72 11.03 3.78
C LEU A 162 12.40 11.79 3.97
N GLN A 163 12.42 13.07 4.36
CA GLN A 163 11.23 13.92 4.35
C GLN A 163 10.82 14.33 2.93
N ASN A 164 11.79 14.55 2.04
CA ASN A 164 11.53 14.74 0.61
C ASN A 164 11.17 13.45 -0.13
N GLN A 165 11.21 12.29 0.53
CA GLN A 165 10.63 11.01 0.10
C GLN A 165 9.47 10.54 0.99
N ARG A 166 8.94 11.41 1.86
CA ARG A 166 7.75 11.14 2.68
C ARG A 166 6.55 11.89 2.13
N ASN A 167 5.61 11.16 1.51
CA ASN A 167 4.24 11.56 1.26
C ASN A 167 4.11 12.94 0.59
N LYS A 168 4.78 13.13 -0.54
CA LYS A 168 4.53 14.30 -1.42
C LYS A 168 3.08 14.31 -1.88
N ASN A 169 2.54 13.13 -2.15
CA ASN A 169 1.16 12.91 -2.45
C ASN A 169 0.35 12.91 -1.14
N PHE A 170 -0.59 13.84 -1.01
CA PHE A 170 -1.52 13.89 0.11
C PHE A 170 -2.77 13.02 -0.10
N ILE A 171 -2.92 12.43 -1.28
CA ILE A 171 -3.96 11.46 -1.61
C ILE A 171 -3.52 10.08 -1.16
N ILE A 172 -4.38 9.42 -0.39
CA ILE A 172 -4.30 8.01 -0.01
C ILE A 172 -5.05 7.21 -1.08
N ASN A 173 -4.49 6.09 -1.51
CA ASN A 173 -5.07 5.18 -2.50
C ASN A 173 -5.35 5.88 -3.85
N GLY A 174 -4.47 6.81 -4.25
CA GLY A 174 -4.58 7.52 -5.52
C GLY A 174 -4.28 6.65 -6.75
N ASN A 175 -3.56 5.54 -6.56
CA ASN A 175 -3.32 4.53 -7.60
C ASN A 175 -4.42 3.44 -7.64
N PHE A 176 -5.39 3.50 -6.71
CA PHE A 176 -6.53 2.57 -6.61
C PHE A 176 -6.14 1.10 -6.39
N ASP A 177 -5.09 0.84 -5.61
CA ASP A 177 -4.65 -0.52 -5.28
C ASP A 177 -5.46 -1.19 -4.15
N ARG A 178 -6.19 -0.42 -3.33
CA ARG A 178 -6.91 -0.90 -2.14
C ARG A 178 -8.44 -0.81 -2.28
N TRP A 179 -9.12 -1.95 -2.09
CA TRP A 179 -10.57 -2.15 -2.23
C TRP A 179 -11.11 -3.15 -1.18
N VAL A 180 -10.88 -2.87 0.09
CA VAL A 180 -11.18 -3.77 1.21
C VAL A 180 -12.69 -3.85 1.49
N ARG A 181 -13.41 -2.73 1.27
CA ARG A 181 -14.85 -2.64 1.53
C ARG A 181 -15.70 -3.31 0.44
N GLY A 182 -15.27 -3.23 -0.82
CA GLY A 182 -15.93 -3.90 -1.94
C GLY A 182 -15.34 -3.46 -3.27
N ASP A 183 -15.58 -4.25 -4.33
CA ASP A 183 -15.07 -3.94 -5.66
C ASP A 183 -16.02 -3.05 -6.48
N SER A 184 -17.21 -2.76 -5.95
CA SER A 184 -18.21 -1.94 -6.61
C SER A 184 -19.19 -1.31 -5.60
N GLN A 185 -19.74 -0.15 -5.92
CA GLN A 185 -20.80 0.49 -5.16
C GLN A 185 -21.74 1.32 -6.04
N VAL A 186 -23.03 1.31 -5.68
CA VAL A 186 -24.07 2.14 -6.31
C VAL A 186 -24.53 3.28 -5.40
N ASN A 187 -24.57 3.04 -4.09
CA ASN A 187 -24.99 4.02 -3.09
C ASN A 187 -23.92 5.07 -2.84
N SER A 188 -24.30 6.17 -2.19
CA SER A 188 -23.36 7.19 -1.74
C SER A 188 -22.56 6.72 -0.52
N GLY A 189 -21.27 7.07 -0.44
CA GLY A 189 -20.39 6.82 0.70
C GLY A 189 -19.05 6.18 0.34
N TYR A 190 -18.43 5.55 1.34
CA TYR A 190 -17.14 4.86 1.25
C TYR A 190 -17.35 3.35 1.19
N SER A 191 -17.84 2.78 0.07
CA SER A 191 -18.11 1.33 -0.02
C SER A 191 -17.27 0.58 -1.06
N SER A 192 -16.40 1.25 -1.81
CA SER A 192 -15.57 0.58 -2.82
C SER A 192 -14.07 0.91 -2.74
N ASP A 193 -13.61 1.92 -3.48
CA ASP A 193 -12.22 2.37 -3.48
C ASP A 193 -11.94 3.02 -2.14
N ASP A 194 -11.09 2.38 -1.33
CA ASP A 194 -10.86 2.82 0.04
C ASP A 194 -10.38 4.27 0.06
N ARG A 195 -10.90 5.06 1.02
CA ARG A 195 -10.68 6.51 1.20
C ARG A 195 -11.39 7.44 0.23
N TRP A 196 -12.02 6.92 -0.81
CA TRP A 196 -12.77 7.72 -1.76
C TRP A 196 -14.26 7.73 -1.40
N GLU A 197 -14.79 8.92 -1.14
CA GLU A 197 -16.23 9.11 -0.99
C GLU A 197 -16.84 9.26 -2.37
N ASN A 198 -17.82 8.44 -2.65
CA ASN A 198 -18.47 8.43 -3.95
C ASN A 198 -19.92 8.83 -3.75
N SER A 199 -20.33 9.99 -4.24
CA SER A 199 -21.62 10.59 -3.97
C SER A 199 -22.45 10.80 -5.23
N HIS A 200 -23.77 10.70 -5.10
CA HIS A 200 -24.73 11.18 -6.08
C HIS A 200 -25.95 11.78 -5.39
N SER A 201 -26.65 12.63 -6.13
CA SER A 201 -28.02 13.02 -5.81
C SER A 201 -28.84 12.96 -7.09
N THR A 202 -29.98 12.26 -7.04
CA THR A 202 -30.96 12.11 -8.12
C THR A 202 -30.46 11.34 -9.36
N SER A 203 -29.28 11.65 -9.89
CA SER A 203 -28.58 10.85 -10.91
C SER A 203 -28.20 9.49 -10.34
N ALA A 204 -28.12 8.45 -11.17
CA ALA A 204 -27.63 7.14 -10.73
C ALA A 204 -26.14 6.97 -11.07
N LYS A 205 -25.45 6.16 -10.27
CA LYS A 205 -24.04 5.84 -10.49
C LYS A 205 -23.70 4.39 -10.15
N THR A 206 -22.67 3.89 -10.81
CA THR A 206 -21.93 2.69 -10.39
C THR A 206 -20.45 3.03 -10.37
N HIS A 207 -19.80 2.93 -9.21
CA HIS A 207 -18.34 2.91 -9.15
C HIS A 207 -17.83 1.50 -9.06
N SER A 208 -16.73 1.20 -9.75
CA SER A 208 -16.16 -0.15 -9.73
C SER A 208 -14.66 -0.18 -9.95
N LYS A 209 -14.02 -1.21 -9.40
CA LYS A 209 -12.63 -1.58 -9.67
C LYS A 209 -12.52 -2.14 -11.07
N GLN A 210 -11.58 -1.62 -11.84
CA GLN A 210 -11.22 -2.16 -13.13
C GLN A 210 -9.73 -2.47 -13.16
N ALA A 211 -9.35 -3.52 -13.90
CA ALA A 211 -7.96 -3.90 -14.07
C ALA A 211 -7.39 -3.28 -15.34
N PHE A 212 -6.16 -2.78 -15.26
CA PHE A 212 -5.37 -2.52 -16.46
C PHE A 212 -4.96 -3.86 -17.10
N ALA A 213 -4.85 -3.87 -18.43
CA ALA A 213 -4.24 -4.99 -19.12
C ALA A 213 -2.76 -5.08 -18.71
N LEU A 214 -2.27 -6.30 -18.42
CA LEU A 214 -0.87 -6.52 -18.05
C LEU A 214 0.06 -5.99 -19.13
N GLY A 215 1.02 -5.13 -18.75
CA GLY A 215 2.00 -4.57 -19.67
C GLY A 215 1.50 -3.39 -20.49
N GLN A 216 0.31 -2.85 -20.22
CA GLN A 216 -0.14 -1.62 -20.87
C GLN A 216 0.79 -0.45 -20.56
N THR A 217 0.90 0.48 -21.52
CA THR A 217 1.76 1.67 -21.41
C THR A 217 0.98 2.99 -21.54
N ASN A 218 -0.35 2.93 -21.63
CA ASN A 218 -1.20 4.12 -21.74
C ASN A 218 -1.14 4.96 -20.47
N VAL A 219 -1.12 4.30 -19.30
CA VAL A 219 -0.80 4.92 -18.01
C VAL A 219 0.57 4.41 -17.56
N PRO A 220 1.57 5.29 -17.37
CA PRO A 220 2.94 4.91 -16.98
C PRO A 220 3.01 4.09 -15.70
N ASN A 221 4.13 3.38 -15.52
CA ASN A 221 4.45 2.58 -14.32
C ASN A 221 3.57 1.33 -14.12
N ASN A 222 2.80 0.93 -15.14
CA ASN A 222 2.05 -0.33 -15.19
C ASN A 222 1.15 -0.56 -13.95
N PRO A 223 0.26 0.40 -13.59
CA PRO A 223 -0.65 0.25 -12.46
C PRO A 223 -1.56 -0.97 -12.63
N LYS A 224 -1.96 -1.60 -11.52
CA LYS A 224 -2.81 -2.80 -11.52
C LYS A 224 -4.27 -2.45 -11.79
N TYR A 225 -4.76 -1.39 -11.16
CA TYR A 225 -6.18 -1.04 -11.17
C TYR A 225 -6.41 0.45 -11.47
N TYR A 226 -7.64 0.75 -11.87
CA TYR A 226 -8.17 2.11 -11.95
C TYR A 226 -9.60 2.12 -11.43
N SER A 227 -10.09 3.31 -11.10
CA SER A 227 -11.46 3.48 -10.62
C SER A 227 -12.35 3.97 -11.75
N ARG A 228 -13.43 3.23 -12.01
CA ARG A 228 -14.46 3.56 -12.99
C ARG A 228 -15.68 4.16 -12.31
N THR A 229 -16.26 5.17 -12.94
CA THR A 229 -17.56 5.76 -12.60
C THR A 229 -18.47 5.70 -13.81
N GLU A 230 -19.54 4.92 -13.73
CA GLU A 230 -20.63 4.93 -14.71
C GLU A 230 -21.73 5.86 -14.19
N VAL A 231 -22.19 6.77 -15.04
CA VAL A 231 -23.17 7.81 -14.71
C VAL A 231 -24.40 7.68 -15.59
N ILE A 232 -25.57 7.72 -14.96
CA ILE A 232 -26.86 7.93 -15.61
C ILE A 232 -27.43 9.24 -15.05
N SER A 233 -27.29 10.32 -15.82
CA SER A 233 -27.76 11.64 -15.41
C SER A 233 -29.28 11.71 -15.33
N ALA A 234 -29.79 12.30 -14.27
CA ALA A 234 -31.21 12.61 -14.12
C ALA A 234 -31.61 13.92 -14.82
N ALA A 235 -30.64 14.72 -15.30
CA ALA A 235 -30.86 16.01 -15.94
C ALA A 235 -31.73 17.00 -15.13
N ILE A 236 -31.51 17.07 -13.81
CA ILE A 236 -32.21 18.01 -12.92
C ILE A 236 -31.20 19.03 -12.39
N ALA A 237 -31.59 20.30 -12.23
CA ALA A 237 -30.70 21.36 -11.74
C ALA A 237 -29.92 21.00 -10.45
N SER A 238 -30.49 20.19 -9.57
CA SER A 238 -29.86 19.71 -8.32
C SER A 238 -29.21 18.33 -8.41
N SER A 239 -29.21 17.67 -9.57
CA SER A 239 -28.61 16.35 -9.73
C SER A 239 -27.10 16.45 -9.88
N TYR A 240 -26.40 15.45 -9.34
CA TYR A 240 -24.97 15.32 -9.53
C TYR A 240 -24.48 13.89 -9.34
N VAL A 241 -23.30 13.60 -9.90
CA VAL A 241 -22.44 12.48 -9.54
C VAL A 241 -21.03 13.02 -9.31
N ALA A 242 -20.48 12.71 -8.15
CA ALA A 242 -19.17 13.19 -7.75
C ALA A 242 -18.38 12.14 -6.96
N LYS A 243 -17.07 12.34 -6.92
CA LYS A 243 -16.15 11.58 -6.08
C LYS A 243 -15.23 12.55 -5.38
N GLU A 244 -14.92 12.29 -4.13
CA GLU A 244 -13.97 13.11 -3.40
C GLU A 244 -13.03 12.30 -2.53
N GLN A 245 -11.91 12.93 -2.18
CA GLN A 245 -11.07 12.48 -1.09
C GLN A 245 -10.76 13.63 -0.14
N LYS A 246 -11.13 13.43 1.12
CA LYS A 246 -10.87 14.35 2.21
C LYS A 246 -9.47 14.14 2.77
N ILE A 247 -8.66 15.19 2.77
CA ILE A 247 -7.40 15.31 3.49
C ILE A 247 -7.72 15.87 4.88
N GLU A 248 -7.43 15.11 5.93
CA GLU A 248 -7.79 15.47 7.31
C GLU A 248 -7.20 16.82 7.73
N GLY A 249 -8.00 17.67 8.38
CA GLY A 249 -7.58 18.98 8.88
C GLY A 249 -7.66 20.10 7.84
N VAL A 250 -8.61 21.02 8.00
CA VAL A 250 -8.75 22.19 7.08
C VAL A 250 -7.62 23.23 7.22
N HIS A 251 -6.85 23.15 8.30
CA HIS A 251 -5.65 23.96 8.50
C HIS A 251 -4.51 23.56 7.55
N ASN A 252 -4.54 22.34 7.04
CA ASN A 252 -3.54 21.89 6.07
C ASN A 252 -3.66 22.73 4.80
N PHE A 253 -2.51 23.24 4.36
CA PHE A 253 -2.36 24.02 3.12
C PHE A 253 -3.09 25.37 3.11
N SER A 254 -3.56 25.87 4.25
CA SER A 254 -4.20 27.19 4.29
C SER A 254 -3.25 28.30 3.82
N GLY A 255 -3.66 29.06 2.82
CA GLY A 255 -2.83 30.10 2.20
C GLY A 255 -1.72 29.56 1.28
N GLU A 256 -1.66 28.25 1.04
CA GLU A 256 -0.66 27.63 0.16
C GLU A 256 -1.22 27.36 -1.25
N THR A 257 -0.31 27.18 -2.21
CA THR A 257 -0.63 26.68 -3.55
C THR A 257 -0.43 25.17 -3.58
N LEU A 258 -1.43 24.45 -4.10
CA LEU A 258 -1.38 23.02 -4.36
C LEU A 258 -1.41 22.74 -5.86
N THR A 259 -0.75 21.66 -6.26
CA THR A 259 -0.86 21.08 -7.60
C THR A 259 -1.51 19.72 -7.52
N VAL A 260 -2.39 19.43 -8.48
CA VAL A 260 -3.02 18.13 -8.66
C VAL A 260 -2.60 17.56 -9.99
N SER A 261 -2.31 16.25 -10.03
CA SER A 261 -2.18 15.51 -11.28
C SER A 261 -2.94 14.20 -11.22
N PHE A 262 -3.47 13.76 -12.36
CA PHE A 262 -4.18 12.49 -12.49
C PHE A 262 -4.27 12.06 -13.95
N TRP A 263 -4.49 10.77 -14.18
CA TRP A 263 -4.84 10.24 -15.49
C TRP A 263 -6.34 10.05 -15.57
N ALA A 264 -6.96 10.40 -16.71
CA ALA A 264 -8.36 10.13 -16.94
C ALA A 264 -8.67 9.84 -18.42
N LYS A 265 -9.79 9.14 -18.64
CA LYS A 265 -10.46 8.98 -19.93
C LYS A 265 -11.96 8.80 -19.73
N ALA A 266 -12.73 8.92 -20.82
CA ALA A 266 -14.16 8.64 -20.83
C ALA A 266 -14.52 7.66 -21.96
N ASP A 267 -15.77 7.21 -22.04
CA ASP A 267 -16.24 6.36 -23.16
C ASP A 267 -16.36 7.10 -24.51
N SER A 268 -16.31 8.43 -24.47
CA SER A 268 -16.45 9.35 -25.60
C SER A 268 -15.97 10.74 -25.17
N ASN A 269 -15.88 11.69 -26.10
CA ASN A 269 -15.47 13.06 -25.75
C ASN A 269 -16.45 13.67 -24.74
N LYS A 270 -15.97 13.93 -23.54
CA LYS A 270 -16.71 14.44 -22.38
C LYS A 270 -15.84 15.36 -21.56
N SER A 271 -16.43 16.02 -20.58
CA SER A 271 -15.66 16.81 -19.61
C SER A 271 -15.86 16.29 -18.21
N ILE A 272 -14.89 16.51 -17.34
CA ILE A 272 -15.10 16.45 -15.88
C ILE A 272 -14.67 17.78 -15.28
N ALA A 273 -15.19 18.13 -14.11
CA ALA A 273 -14.72 19.30 -13.37
C ALA A 273 -14.07 18.87 -12.05
N THR A 274 -13.08 19.63 -11.60
CA THR A 274 -12.42 19.42 -10.31
C THR A 274 -12.39 20.71 -9.50
N GLU A 275 -12.48 20.58 -8.19
CA GLU A 275 -12.29 21.70 -7.25
C GLU A 275 -11.70 21.19 -5.92
N PHE A 276 -11.25 22.14 -5.11
CA PHE A 276 -11.07 21.93 -3.68
C PHE A 276 -12.23 22.50 -2.86
N VAL A 277 -12.48 21.90 -1.70
CA VAL A 277 -13.47 22.35 -0.71
C VAL A 277 -12.84 22.38 0.67
N GLN A 278 -12.88 23.51 1.36
CA GLN A 278 -12.55 23.60 2.78
C GLN A 278 -13.78 23.25 3.63
N ILE A 279 -13.63 22.25 4.49
CA ILE A 279 -14.67 21.76 5.40
C ILE A 279 -14.21 22.09 6.84
N PHE A 280 -14.93 22.96 7.54
CA PHE A 280 -14.55 23.38 8.90
C PHE A 280 -15.01 22.41 10.01
N GLY A 281 -15.65 21.30 9.64
CA GLY A 281 -16.15 20.28 10.55
C GLY A 281 -17.56 20.55 11.07
N THR A 282 -18.05 19.68 11.94
CA THR A 282 -19.38 19.71 12.56
C THR A 282 -19.28 19.83 14.09
N GLY A 283 -20.44 19.98 14.74
CA GLY A 283 -20.56 20.08 16.20
C GLY A 283 -20.25 21.48 16.70
N GLY A 284 -21.10 22.03 17.57
CA GLY A 284 -20.99 23.41 18.04
C GLY A 284 -21.12 24.45 16.91
N ALA A 285 -20.70 25.69 17.20
CA ALA A 285 -20.66 26.76 16.20
C ALA A 285 -19.41 26.62 15.33
N HIS A 286 -19.59 26.64 14.00
CA HIS A 286 -18.51 26.47 13.03
C HIS A 286 -18.77 27.32 11.79
N SER A 287 -17.72 27.60 11.02
CA SER A 287 -17.84 28.29 9.74
C SER A 287 -18.44 27.40 8.65
N SER A 288 -19.22 27.97 7.74
CA SER A 288 -19.66 27.25 6.53
C SER A 288 -18.47 26.88 5.64
N GLY A 289 -18.57 25.73 4.98
CA GLY A 289 -17.55 25.28 4.03
C GLY A 289 -17.35 26.26 2.87
N VAL A 290 -16.14 26.28 2.33
CA VAL A 290 -15.77 27.10 1.17
C VAL A 290 -15.46 26.17 0.01
N GLY A 291 -16.35 26.12 -0.98
CA GLY A 291 -16.13 25.44 -2.25
C GLY A 291 -15.62 26.37 -3.33
N SER A 292 -15.68 25.90 -4.58
CA SER A 292 -15.25 26.61 -5.79
C SER A 292 -13.78 27.02 -5.78
N ILE A 293 -12.93 26.31 -5.04
CA ILE A 293 -11.50 26.62 -4.97
C ILE A 293 -10.79 25.93 -6.14
N GLY A 294 -10.22 26.72 -7.06
CA GLY A 294 -9.45 26.18 -8.19
C GLY A 294 -10.28 25.38 -9.20
N VAL A 295 -11.55 25.76 -9.41
CA VAL A 295 -12.46 25.05 -10.33
C VAL A 295 -11.85 24.95 -11.73
N THR A 296 -11.63 23.73 -12.21
CA THR A 296 -11.01 23.46 -13.50
C THR A 296 -11.82 22.40 -14.26
N THR A 297 -12.09 22.65 -15.55
CA THR A 297 -12.73 21.69 -16.45
C THR A 297 -11.66 20.98 -17.27
N HIS A 298 -11.78 19.66 -17.41
CA HIS A 298 -10.85 18.80 -18.12
C HIS A 298 -11.59 18.10 -19.26
N GLU A 299 -11.11 18.26 -20.49
CA GLU A 299 -11.69 17.63 -21.67
C GLU A 299 -11.08 16.23 -21.86
N LEU A 300 -11.89 15.20 -21.63
CA LEU A 300 -11.52 13.80 -21.74
C LEU A 300 -11.85 13.28 -23.14
N THR A 301 -11.04 12.34 -23.60
CA THR A 301 -11.29 11.53 -24.80
C THR A 301 -11.44 10.05 -24.43
N ALA A 302 -11.57 9.19 -25.45
CA ALA A 302 -11.56 7.73 -25.27
C ALA A 302 -10.19 7.16 -24.85
N GLU A 303 -9.13 7.96 -24.94
CA GLU A 303 -7.76 7.58 -24.60
C GLU A 303 -7.34 8.16 -23.25
N TRP A 304 -6.43 7.47 -22.56
CA TRP A 304 -5.85 7.95 -21.31
C TRP A 304 -5.02 9.21 -21.54
N GLN A 305 -5.33 10.26 -20.78
CA GLN A 305 -4.62 11.53 -20.82
C GLN A 305 -4.23 11.94 -19.39
N LYS A 306 -3.04 12.53 -19.23
CA LYS A 306 -2.62 13.14 -17.96
C LYS A 306 -3.12 14.58 -17.90
N PHE A 307 -3.80 14.91 -16.79
CA PHE A 307 -4.27 16.25 -16.49
C PHE A 307 -3.52 16.80 -15.28
N THR A 308 -3.30 18.12 -15.28
CA THR A 308 -2.68 18.85 -14.17
C THR A 308 -3.36 20.18 -13.97
N PHE A 309 -3.59 20.59 -12.72
CA PHE A 309 -4.02 21.95 -12.40
C PHE A 309 -3.46 22.41 -11.06
N THR A 310 -3.40 23.73 -10.88
CA THR A 310 -2.95 24.35 -9.63
C THR A 310 -4.11 25.11 -8.98
N ALA A 311 -4.19 25.06 -7.65
CA ALA A 311 -5.17 25.81 -6.88
C ALA A 311 -4.51 26.57 -5.73
N ASN A 312 -4.92 27.82 -5.52
CA ASN A 312 -4.53 28.59 -4.35
C ASN A 312 -5.57 28.36 -3.25
N ILE A 313 -5.18 27.72 -2.17
CA ILE A 313 -6.07 27.40 -1.05
C ILE A 313 -6.24 28.65 -0.18
N PRO A 314 -7.48 29.12 0.05
CA PRO A 314 -7.71 30.33 0.84
C PRO A 314 -7.18 30.24 2.28
N SER A 315 -6.79 31.41 2.82
CA SER A 315 -6.53 31.54 4.26
C SER A 315 -7.78 31.23 5.07
N ILE A 316 -7.61 30.53 6.20
CA ILE A 316 -8.67 30.25 7.17
C ILE A 316 -8.67 31.24 8.34
N GLU A 317 -7.91 32.33 8.25
CA GLU A 317 -7.89 33.36 9.28
C GLU A 317 -9.31 33.90 9.56
N GLY A 318 -9.68 33.96 10.84
CA GLY A 318 -11.01 34.38 11.28
C GLY A 318 -12.13 33.33 11.11
N LYS A 319 -11.81 32.11 10.65
CA LYS A 319 -12.76 30.98 10.61
C LYS A 319 -12.78 30.22 11.94
N THR A 320 -13.90 29.55 12.21
CA THR A 320 -14.12 28.75 13.42
C THR A 320 -14.30 27.28 13.04
N LEU A 321 -13.56 26.40 13.71
CA LEU A 321 -13.67 24.94 13.56
C LEU A 321 -14.83 24.37 14.37
N GLY A 322 -15.44 23.31 13.84
CA GLY A 322 -16.34 22.45 14.58
C GLY A 322 -15.63 21.67 15.68
N THR A 323 -16.41 21.12 16.60
CA THR A 323 -15.93 20.40 17.80
C THR A 323 -15.82 18.89 17.61
N ASP A 324 -16.37 18.34 16.53
CA ASP A 324 -16.33 16.89 16.25
C ASP A 324 -15.01 16.42 15.64
N ASN A 325 -14.03 17.32 15.50
CA ASN A 325 -12.70 17.05 14.96
C ASN A 325 -12.74 16.37 13.58
N ASN A 326 -13.63 16.80 12.68
CA ASN A 326 -13.80 16.27 11.32
C ASN A 326 -13.65 17.36 10.24
N SER A 327 -12.86 18.39 10.53
CA SER A 327 -12.46 19.37 9.51
C SER A 327 -11.55 18.72 8.46
N ALA A 328 -11.60 19.18 7.21
CA ALA A 328 -10.82 18.63 6.11
C ALA A 328 -10.62 19.63 4.96
N LEU A 329 -9.64 19.36 4.11
CA LEU A 329 -9.58 19.88 2.73
C LEU A 329 -9.95 18.73 1.79
N SER A 330 -10.98 18.89 0.97
CA SER A 330 -11.45 17.85 0.05
C SER A 330 -11.03 18.16 -1.39
N LEU A 331 -10.45 17.20 -2.10
CA LEU A 331 -10.33 17.23 -3.56
C LEU A 331 -11.57 16.53 -4.14
N MET A 332 -12.31 17.23 -5.01
CA MET A 332 -13.56 16.74 -5.57
C MET A 332 -13.51 16.67 -7.09
N PHE A 333 -14.02 15.58 -7.65
CA PHE A 333 -14.24 15.32 -9.07
C PHE A 333 -15.74 15.27 -9.34
N TRP A 334 -16.19 16.00 -10.36
CA TRP A 334 -17.57 16.03 -10.82
C TRP A 334 -17.67 15.36 -12.19
N PHE A 335 -18.57 14.38 -12.29
CA PHE A 335 -18.83 13.63 -13.51
C PHE A 335 -20.16 14.02 -14.16
N ASP A 336 -21.12 14.48 -13.36
CA ASP A 336 -22.41 15.05 -13.77
C ASP A 336 -22.78 16.13 -12.77
N ALA A 337 -23.26 17.28 -13.22
CA ALA A 337 -23.69 18.36 -12.35
C ALA A 337 -24.73 19.25 -13.02
N GLY A 338 -25.88 19.43 -12.37
CA GLY A 338 -26.90 20.39 -12.78
C GLY A 338 -26.53 21.83 -12.43
N SER A 339 -27.35 22.76 -12.93
CA SER A 339 -27.09 24.20 -12.88
C SER A 339 -26.97 24.80 -11.47
N ASN A 340 -27.48 24.14 -10.43
CA ASN A 340 -27.25 24.58 -9.05
C ASN A 340 -25.77 24.51 -8.65
N PHE A 341 -24.96 23.73 -9.38
CA PHE A 341 -23.54 23.53 -9.12
C PHE A 341 -22.65 24.25 -10.14
N ASP A 342 -23.19 25.06 -11.06
CA ASP A 342 -22.39 25.80 -12.05
C ASP A 342 -21.20 26.57 -11.45
N PRO A 343 -21.33 27.25 -10.28
CA PRO A 343 -20.19 27.93 -9.65
C PRO A 343 -19.06 26.99 -9.19
N ARG A 344 -19.35 25.70 -9.02
CA ARG A 344 -18.42 24.67 -8.53
C ARG A 344 -17.84 23.81 -9.65
N THR A 345 -18.43 23.87 -10.84
CA THR A 345 -18.12 22.96 -11.95
C THR A 345 -17.81 23.67 -13.27
N ASN A 346 -17.75 25.01 -13.27
CA ASN A 346 -17.64 25.83 -14.48
C ASN A 346 -18.74 25.48 -15.50
N ALA A 347 -19.96 25.31 -14.99
CA ALA A 347 -21.13 24.89 -15.78
C ALA A 347 -20.89 23.60 -16.59
N LEU A 348 -20.35 22.56 -15.93
CA LEU A 348 -20.08 21.24 -16.52
C LEU A 348 -21.30 20.66 -17.24
N GLY A 349 -22.49 20.83 -16.66
CA GLY A 349 -23.75 20.37 -17.20
C GLY A 349 -24.00 18.87 -17.01
N HIS A 350 -25.09 18.42 -17.61
CA HIS A 350 -25.58 17.06 -17.49
C HIS A 350 -24.95 16.12 -18.50
N GLN A 351 -24.49 14.97 -18.03
CA GLN A 351 -23.94 13.94 -18.91
C GLN A 351 -24.03 12.55 -18.31
N SER A 352 -24.34 11.58 -19.17
CA SER A 352 -24.23 10.15 -18.88
C SER A 352 -23.02 9.57 -19.59
N GLY A 353 -22.46 8.49 -19.03
CA GLY A 353 -21.35 7.77 -19.60
C GLY A 353 -20.40 7.19 -18.56
N THR A 354 -19.28 6.69 -19.04
CA THR A 354 -18.24 6.05 -18.24
C THR A 354 -17.02 6.94 -18.14
N PHE A 355 -16.49 7.10 -16.94
CA PHE A 355 -15.31 7.90 -16.63
C PHE A 355 -14.33 7.05 -15.84
N ASP A 356 -13.09 6.97 -16.30
CA ASP A 356 -12.03 6.19 -15.67
C ASP A 356 -10.95 7.15 -15.15
N ILE A 357 -10.48 6.95 -13.91
CA ILE A 357 -9.41 7.75 -13.29
C ILE A 357 -8.31 6.86 -12.69
N ALA A 358 -7.06 7.31 -12.77
CA ALA A 358 -5.89 6.62 -12.22
C ALA A 358 -4.82 7.61 -11.73
N GLN A 359 -3.93 7.15 -10.84
CA GLN A 359 -2.74 7.88 -10.35
C GLN A 359 -3.05 9.32 -9.90
N VAL A 360 -4.02 9.50 -9.00
CA VAL A 360 -4.38 10.82 -8.47
C VAL A 360 -3.35 11.27 -7.41
N GLN A 361 -2.77 12.43 -7.64
CA GLN A 361 -1.79 13.05 -6.75
C GLN A 361 -2.14 14.49 -6.43
N VAL A 362 -2.02 14.86 -5.16
CA VAL A 362 -2.04 16.25 -4.67
C VAL A 362 -0.72 16.52 -3.98
N GLU A 363 -0.03 17.59 -4.36
CA GLU A 363 1.26 17.98 -3.78
C GLU A 363 1.37 19.49 -3.58
N LYS A 364 2.25 19.92 -2.67
CA LYS A 364 2.51 21.34 -2.43
C LYS A 364 3.29 21.96 -3.59
N GLY A 365 3.00 23.22 -3.89
CA GLY A 365 3.67 23.99 -4.92
C GLY A 365 2.85 24.08 -6.21
N SER A 366 3.46 24.62 -7.25
CA SER A 366 2.81 24.95 -8.52
C SER A 366 3.22 24.04 -9.68
N VAL A 367 3.97 22.98 -9.41
CA VAL A 367 4.51 22.07 -10.43
C VAL A 367 4.16 20.64 -10.06
N ALA A 368 3.53 19.93 -11.00
CA ALA A 368 3.22 18.51 -10.84
C ALA A 368 4.51 17.70 -11.01
N THR A 369 4.78 16.79 -10.09
CA THR A 369 5.86 15.82 -10.20
C THR A 369 5.36 14.49 -10.76
N GLU A 370 6.26 13.51 -10.85
CA GLU A 370 5.85 12.13 -11.13
C GLU A 370 5.02 11.56 -9.99
N PHE A 371 4.20 10.56 -10.29
CA PHE A 371 3.33 9.95 -9.29
C PHE A 371 4.18 9.26 -8.21
N GLU A 372 3.94 9.61 -6.94
CA GLU A 372 4.57 8.98 -5.79
C GLU A 372 3.89 7.64 -5.50
N PHE A 373 4.66 6.55 -5.67
CA PHE A 373 4.25 5.23 -5.26
C PHE A 373 4.56 5.00 -3.77
N ARG A 374 3.56 4.50 -3.04
CA ARG A 374 3.76 3.93 -1.71
C ARG A 374 3.83 2.42 -1.83
N THR A 375 4.57 1.78 -0.92
CA THR A 375 4.52 0.32 -0.82
C THR A 375 3.12 -0.13 -0.39
N GLU A 376 2.75 -1.36 -0.72
CA GLU A 376 1.44 -1.91 -0.35
C GLU A 376 1.18 -1.82 1.16
N GLN A 377 2.21 -2.06 1.98
CA GLN A 377 2.13 -1.96 3.45
C GLN A 377 1.91 -0.52 3.94
N GLN A 378 2.52 0.47 3.28
CA GLN A 378 2.31 1.88 3.61
C GLN A 378 0.89 2.31 3.27
N GLU A 379 0.41 1.95 2.09
CA GLU A 379 -0.93 2.27 1.62
C GLU A 379 -2.00 1.58 2.48
N GLU A 380 -1.78 0.30 2.81
CA GLU A 380 -2.60 -0.46 3.75
C GLU A 380 -2.72 0.25 5.09
N LYS A 381 -1.60 0.62 5.72
CA LYS A 381 -1.61 1.28 7.02
C LYS A 381 -2.34 2.63 6.99
N LEU A 382 -2.19 3.39 5.90
CA LEU A 382 -2.90 4.67 5.72
C LEU A 382 -4.41 4.46 5.55
N CYS A 383 -4.82 3.44 4.79
CA CYS A 383 -6.23 3.07 4.66
C CYS A 383 -6.81 2.51 5.98
N GLU A 384 -6.06 1.66 6.69
CA GLU A 384 -6.48 1.03 7.96
C GLU A 384 -6.75 2.01 9.09
N TYR A 385 -6.10 3.18 9.03
CA TYR A 385 -6.42 4.28 9.94
C TYR A 385 -7.89 4.73 9.82
N TYR A 386 -8.50 4.60 8.64
CA TYR A 386 -9.90 4.98 8.39
C TYR A 386 -10.84 3.78 8.27
N CYS A 387 -10.35 2.64 7.79
CA CYS A 387 -11.12 1.43 7.62
C CYS A 387 -10.32 0.19 7.90
N PHE A 388 -10.74 -0.55 8.91
CA PHE A 388 -10.12 -1.81 9.22
C PHE A 388 -11.12 -2.93 8.98
N LYS A 389 -10.77 -3.88 8.12
CA LYS A 389 -11.52 -5.13 7.98
C LYS A 389 -10.77 -6.20 8.75
N PRO A 390 -11.21 -6.53 9.97
CA PRO A 390 -10.51 -7.51 10.77
C PRO A 390 -10.60 -8.88 10.08
N ASN A 391 -9.59 -9.71 10.29
CA ASN A 391 -9.63 -11.12 9.95
C ASN A 391 -10.59 -11.83 10.91
N PHE A 392 -11.89 -11.56 10.77
CA PHE A 392 -12.88 -12.24 11.58
C PHE A 392 -12.95 -13.71 11.13
N ASN A 393 -12.64 -14.65 12.01
CA ASN A 393 -13.19 -15.98 11.85
C ASN A 393 -14.68 -15.90 12.20
N SER A 394 -15.52 -16.83 11.71
CA SER A 394 -16.94 -16.84 12.12
C SER A 394 -17.14 -16.99 13.64
N VAL A 395 -16.07 -17.28 14.39
CA VAL A 395 -16.04 -17.44 15.85
C VAL A 395 -14.84 -16.71 16.44
N HIS A 396 -15.10 -15.83 17.41
CA HIS A 396 -14.09 -15.16 18.23
C HIS A 396 -14.29 -15.51 19.68
N GLY A 397 -13.18 -15.80 20.38
CA GLY A 397 -13.19 -15.77 21.83
C GLY A 397 -13.57 -14.36 22.31
N CYS A 398 -14.32 -14.28 23.40
CA CYS A 398 -14.67 -13.00 24.00
C CYS A 398 -14.69 -13.10 25.53
N ARG A 399 -14.47 -11.97 26.19
CA ARG A 399 -14.53 -11.83 27.64
C ARG A 399 -15.44 -10.68 28.04
N LEU A 400 -16.23 -10.89 29.08
CA LEU A 400 -17.00 -9.82 29.73
C LEU A 400 -16.07 -8.87 30.48
N VAL A 401 -16.20 -7.57 30.23
CA VAL A 401 -15.32 -6.54 30.82
C VAL A 401 -15.88 -5.99 32.13
N ASN A 402 -17.21 -5.82 32.24
CA ASN A 402 -17.85 -5.42 33.50
C ASN A 402 -18.23 -6.66 34.33
N SER A 403 -17.66 -6.77 35.53
CA SER A 403 -17.82 -7.89 36.47
C SER A 403 -19.15 -7.92 37.24
N THR A 404 -20.14 -7.13 36.83
CA THR A 404 -21.47 -7.06 37.46
C THR A 404 -22.57 -6.96 36.39
N THR A 405 -22.85 -8.06 35.70
CA THR A 405 -24.12 -8.23 35.01
C THR A 405 -24.78 -9.49 35.54
N SER A 406 -25.94 -9.29 36.16
CA SER A 406 -26.85 -10.29 36.71
C SER A 406 -27.12 -11.45 35.75
N ALA A 407 -27.66 -12.55 36.29
CA ALA A 407 -28.14 -13.73 35.53
C ALA A 407 -29.16 -13.39 34.40
N ALA A 408 -29.59 -12.13 34.29
CA ALA A 408 -30.24 -11.57 33.12
C ALA A 408 -29.82 -10.09 32.96
N SER A 409 -29.33 -9.69 31.78
CA SER A 409 -29.03 -8.31 31.40
C SER A 409 -29.45 -8.05 29.95
N THR A 410 -29.68 -6.80 29.58
CA THR A 410 -29.93 -6.36 28.19
C THR A 410 -28.73 -5.65 27.56
N VAL A 411 -27.68 -5.38 28.35
CA VAL A 411 -26.47 -4.66 27.95
C VAL A 411 -25.23 -5.32 28.57
N ALA A 412 -24.16 -5.44 27.80
CA ALA A 412 -22.86 -5.87 28.32
C ALA A 412 -21.70 -5.19 27.58
N GLN A 413 -20.58 -5.03 28.28
CA GLN A 413 -19.31 -4.68 27.65
C GLN A 413 -18.50 -5.95 27.40
N ILE A 414 -18.20 -6.22 26.13
CA ILE A 414 -17.54 -7.43 25.66
C ILE A 414 -16.26 -7.04 24.95
N ALA A 415 -15.15 -7.69 25.31
CA ALA A 415 -13.88 -7.58 24.59
C ALA A 415 -13.65 -8.84 23.76
N LEU A 416 -13.34 -8.69 22.47
CA LEU A 416 -12.91 -9.81 21.63
C LEU A 416 -11.46 -10.16 21.94
N THR A 417 -11.22 -11.40 22.36
CA THR A 417 -9.88 -11.89 22.68
C THR A 417 -9.14 -12.25 21.40
N GLY A 418 -7.89 -11.79 21.27
CA GLY A 418 -7.04 -12.09 20.10
C GLY A 418 -7.32 -11.22 18.87
N LEU A 419 -8.31 -10.34 18.91
CA LEU A 419 -8.49 -9.34 17.85
C LEU A 419 -7.57 -8.14 18.08
N GLN A 420 -6.51 -8.05 17.27
CA GLN A 420 -5.65 -6.87 17.22
C GLN A 420 -6.24 -5.89 16.20
N MET A 421 -6.65 -4.72 16.69
CA MET A 421 -7.11 -3.62 15.86
C MET A 421 -5.99 -2.57 15.76
N PRO A 422 -5.67 -2.05 14.56
CA PRO A 422 -4.81 -0.89 14.42
C PRO A 422 -5.46 0.33 15.07
N ARG A 423 -4.67 1.33 15.45
CA ARG A 423 -5.25 2.60 15.92
C ARG A 423 -5.99 3.25 14.77
N MET A 424 -7.31 3.35 14.89
CA MET A 424 -8.19 4.02 13.95
C MET A 424 -8.26 5.53 14.24
N ARG A 425 -8.80 6.28 13.29
CA ARG A 425 -8.95 7.74 13.33
C ARG A 425 -9.79 8.19 14.51
N THR A 426 -11.05 7.78 14.50
CA THR A 426 -12.04 7.95 15.56
C THR A 426 -12.47 6.59 16.11
N THR A 427 -13.31 6.59 17.13
CA THR A 427 -13.96 5.36 17.59
C THR A 427 -14.78 4.80 16.42
N PRO A 428 -14.48 3.58 15.94
CA PRO A 428 -15.08 3.09 14.71
C PRO A 428 -16.52 2.65 14.90
N VAL A 429 -17.24 2.58 13.79
CA VAL A 429 -18.57 1.99 13.67
C VAL A 429 -18.44 0.68 12.90
N MET A 430 -19.10 -0.37 13.39
CA MET A 430 -19.18 -1.64 12.66
C MET A 430 -20.19 -1.51 11.52
N LEU A 431 -19.80 -1.89 10.30
CA LEU A 431 -20.65 -1.87 9.11
C LEU A 431 -20.54 -3.19 8.32
N GLY A 432 -21.39 -3.35 7.30
CA GLY A 432 -21.40 -4.53 6.43
C GLY A 432 -22.07 -5.76 7.03
N ILE A 433 -22.75 -5.63 8.19
CA ILE A 433 -23.45 -6.72 8.88
C ILE A 433 -24.71 -6.17 9.57
N PRO A 434 -25.83 -6.92 9.63
CA PRO A 434 -26.97 -6.56 10.48
C PRO A 434 -26.75 -7.03 11.93
N PRO A 435 -27.38 -6.39 12.94
CA PRO A 435 -27.28 -6.83 14.35
C PRO A 435 -27.63 -8.31 14.56
N SER A 436 -28.65 -8.81 13.86
CA SER A 436 -29.14 -10.18 13.97
C SER A 436 -28.15 -11.25 13.51
N ALA A 437 -27.10 -10.84 12.78
CA ALA A 437 -26.02 -11.70 12.33
C ALA A 437 -24.88 -11.83 13.35
N ILE A 438 -25.01 -11.19 14.53
CA ILE A 438 -24.05 -11.26 15.62
C ILE A 438 -24.68 -11.98 16.81
N THR A 439 -24.09 -13.10 17.21
CA THR A 439 -24.61 -13.96 18.27
C THR A 439 -23.58 -14.19 19.36
N LEU A 440 -24.06 -14.28 20.61
CA LEU A 440 -23.25 -14.65 21.77
C LEU A 440 -23.46 -16.12 22.07
N HIS A 441 -22.35 -16.82 22.36
CA HIS A 441 -22.35 -18.26 22.60
C HIS A 441 -21.66 -18.60 23.92
N GLY A 442 -22.18 -19.64 24.57
CA GLY A 442 -21.59 -20.20 25.78
C GLY A 442 -20.39 -21.09 25.48
N GLU A 443 -19.72 -21.57 26.53
CA GLU A 443 -18.56 -22.48 26.43
C GLU A 443 -18.83 -23.75 25.62
N SER A 444 -20.04 -24.32 25.71
CA SER A 444 -20.46 -25.49 24.93
C SER A 444 -20.81 -25.17 23.45
N GLY A 445 -20.71 -23.91 23.03
CA GLY A 445 -21.00 -23.44 21.67
C GLY A 445 -22.48 -23.19 21.38
N GLY A 446 -23.39 -23.42 22.33
CA GLY A 446 -24.81 -23.09 22.20
C GLY A 446 -25.05 -21.58 22.13
N THR A 447 -25.99 -21.15 21.30
CA THR A 447 -26.40 -19.73 21.21
C THR A 447 -27.09 -19.31 22.50
N VAL A 448 -26.57 -18.26 23.14
CA VAL A 448 -27.13 -17.66 24.35
C VAL A 448 -28.14 -16.58 23.98
N THR A 449 -27.74 -15.65 23.10
CA THR A 449 -28.59 -14.54 22.64
C THR A 449 -28.05 -13.95 21.34
N THR A 450 -28.85 -13.10 20.72
CA THR A 450 -28.53 -12.37 19.49
C THR A 450 -28.55 -10.88 19.77
N LEU A 451 -27.66 -10.13 19.13
CA LEU A 451 -27.63 -8.68 19.29
C LEU A 451 -28.85 -8.02 18.63
N THR A 452 -29.36 -6.99 19.28
CA THR A 452 -30.50 -6.17 18.82
C THR A 452 -30.06 -4.87 18.16
N SER A 453 -28.78 -4.50 18.31
CA SER A 453 -28.15 -3.37 17.64
C SER A 453 -26.70 -3.69 17.32
N LEU A 454 -26.09 -2.93 16.40
CA LEU A 454 -24.67 -3.06 16.12
C LEU A 454 -23.87 -2.61 17.34
N PRO A 455 -22.90 -3.40 17.79
CA PRO A 455 -22.19 -3.09 19.01
C PRO A 455 -21.31 -1.83 18.83
N ALA A 456 -21.27 -1.00 19.87
CA ALA A 456 -20.58 0.28 19.84
C ALA A 456 -19.19 0.15 20.48
N PHE A 457 -18.13 0.47 19.74
CA PHE A 457 -16.76 0.44 20.28
C PHE A 457 -16.56 1.48 21.39
N LEU A 458 -15.75 1.16 22.40
CA LEU A 458 -15.45 2.07 23.50
C LEU A 458 -14.29 3.03 23.19
N ASN A 459 -13.40 2.67 22.26
CA ASN A 459 -12.30 3.50 21.81
C ASN A 459 -11.85 3.09 20.41
N ARG A 460 -10.84 3.80 19.90
CA ARG A 460 -10.28 3.66 18.56
C ARG A 460 -9.12 2.66 18.40
N TYR A 461 -8.80 1.86 19.42
CA TYR A 461 -7.59 1.03 19.39
C TYR A 461 -7.70 -0.32 20.13
N ASN A 462 -8.86 -0.67 20.70
CA ASN A 462 -9.11 -2.00 21.23
C ASN A 462 -10.52 -2.51 20.91
N ALA A 463 -10.66 -3.84 20.79
CA ALA A 463 -11.89 -4.49 20.39
C ALA A 463 -12.91 -4.65 21.53
N THR A 464 -13.01 -3.66 22.41
CA THR A 464 -14.01 -3.64 23.49
C THR A 464 -15.24 -2.86 23.03
N MET A 465 -16.41 -3.48 23.18
CA MET A 465 -17.66 -2.98 22.62
C MET A 465 -18.79 -3.06 23.64
N THR A 466 -19.74 -2.13 23.55
CA THR A 466 -21.04 -2.22 24.22
C THR A 466 -22.02 -2.94 23.32
N CYS A 467 -22.57 -4.05 23.79
CA CYS A 467 -23.49 -4.90 23.07
C CYS A 467 -24.89 -4.79 23.69
N LEU A 468 -25.91 -4.54 22.87
CA LEU A 468 -27.32 -4.61 23.25
C LEU A 468 -27.95 -5.89 22.70
N TYR A 469 -28.74 -6.57 23.52
CA TYR A 469 -29.36 -7.84 23.19
C TYR A 469 -30.65 -8.05 24.01
N ASN A 470 -31.44 -9.06 23.66
CA ASN A 470 -32.61 -9.44 24.45
C ASN A 470 -32.17 -10.05 25.78
N SER A 471 -32.88 -9.71 26.87
CA SER A 471 -32.55 -10.14 28.24
C SER A 471 -32.20 -11.63 28.33
N ALA A 472 -30.93 -11.95 28.61
CA ALA A 472 -30.41 -13.31 28.67
C ALA A 472 -29.32 -13.46 29.75
N ASP A 473 -29.15 -14.69 30.25
CA ASP A 473 -28.02 -15.05 31.14
C ASP A 473 -26.74 -15.13 30.32
N ILE A 474 -25.85 -14.16 30.52
CA ILE A 474 -24.58 -14.07 29.80
C ILE A 474 -23.38 -14.52 30.63
N THR A 475 -23.59 -15.05 31.84
CA THR A 475 -22.50 -15.39 32.77
C THR A 475 -21.46 -16.36 32.18
N ASN A 476 -21.87 -17.26 31.29
CA ASN A 476 -21.01 -18.24 30.65
C ASN A 476 -20.67 -17.92 29.18
N VAL A 477 -20.88 -16.68 28.72
CA VAL A 477 -20.53 -16.27 27.35
C VAL A 477 -19.02 -16.24 27.17
N THR A 478 -18.52 -17.01 26.21
CA THR A 478 -17.08 -17.14 25.90
C THR A 478 -16.78 -16.87 24.42
N GLN A 479 -17.81 -16.80 23.57
CA GLN A 479 -17.66 -16.62 22.14
C GLN A 479 -18.64 -15.59 21.59
N MET A 480 -18.18 -14.78 20.64
CA MET A 480 -19.00 -13.97 19.75
C MET A 480 -18.84 -14.49 18.33
N ARG A 481 -19.95 -14.69 17.64
CA ARG A 481 -19.95 -15.22 16.26
C ARG A 481 -20.57 -14.22 15.30
N PHE A 482 -20.01 -14.19 14.10
CA PHE A 482 -20.44 -13.33 13.00
C PHE A 482 -20.79 -14.23 11.81
N SER A 483 -21.98 -14.04 11.23
CA SER A 483 -22.39 -14.84 10.06
C SER A 483 -21.70 -14.40 8.75
N HIS A 484 -21.22 -13.16 8.69
CA HIS A 484 -20.45 -12.58 7.58
C HIS A 484 -19.38 -11.64 8.18
N LEU A 485 -18.37 -11.27 7.39
CA LEU A 485 -17.28 -10.40 7.85
C LEU A 485 -17.72 -8.93 7.86
N PRO A 486 -17.82 -8.27 9.03
CA PRO A 486 -17.98 -6.82 9.05
C PRO A 486 -16.65 -6.12 8.77
N TYR A 487 -16.75 -4.81 8.56
CA TYR A 487 -15.61 -3.90 8.61
C TYR A 487 -15.88 -2.80 9.63
N LEU A 488 -14.80 -2.20 10.11
CA LEU A 488 -14.80 -1.10 11.07
C LEU A 488 -14.52 0.18 10.30
N ASP A 489 -15.42 1.15 10.39
CA ASP A 489 -15.34 2.40 9.64
C ASP A 489 -15.13 3.58 10.59
N ALA A 490 -14.20 4.46 10.24
CA ALA A 490 -13.82 5.65 10.98
C ALA A 490 -13.55 6.83 10.01
N GLU A 491 -14.27 6.90 8.89
CA GLU A 491 -14.12 7.97 7.89
C GLU A 491 -14.49 9.37 8.43
N LEU A 492 -14.22 10.40 7.61
CA LEU A 492 -14.35 11.84 7.92
C LEU A 492 -15.76 12.40 7.73
#